data_AF-A0A7Y1TAT5-F1
#
_entry.id   AF-A0A7Y1TAT5-F1
#
_cell.length_a   1.000
_cell.length_b   1.000
_cell.length_c   1.000
_cell.angle_alpha   90.00
_cell.angle_beta   90.00
_cell.angle_gamma   90.00
#
_symmetry.space_group_name_H-M   'P 1'
#
loop_
_entity.id
_entity.type
_entity.pdbx_description
1 polymer ?
#
loop_
_entity_poly.entity_id
_entity_poly.type
_entity_poly.pdbx_seq_one_letter_code
_entity_poly.pdbx_strand_id
1 'polypeptide(L)' 'IPVIASGGITNMDDVSALCEVASFGDAETGITGAITGRAIYEGTLDLAEAQRYCDNFSSSR' A
#
# COMPACT_ATOMS: atom_id res chain seq x y z
N ILE A 1 15.95 -5.36 -4.10
CA ILE A 1 15.46 -4.48 -5.19
C ILE A 1 14.09 -3.98 -4.76
N PRO A 2 13.89 -2.66 -4.65
CA PRO A 2 12.60 -2.07 -4.28
C PRO A 2 11.56 -2.31 -5.39
N VAL A 3 10.35 -2.66 -5.01
CA VAL A 3 9.24 -2.96 -5.93
C VAL A 3 8.07 -2.03 -5.66
N ILE A 4 7.42 -1.55 -6.72
CA ILE A 4 6.18 -0.77 -6.64
C ILE A 4 5.04 -1.64 -7.19
N ALA A 5 3.98 -1.85 -6.40
CA ALA A 5 2.78 -2.53 -6.87
C ALA A 5 1.98 -1.59 -7.79
N SER A 6 1.74 -1.97 -9.05
CA SER A 6 1.26 -1.03 -10.09
C SER A 6 -0.26 -0.98 -10.30
N GLY A 7 -1.08 -1.76 -9.58
CA GLY A 7 -2.52 -1.75 -9.75
C GLY A 7 -3.24 -2.89 -9.04
N GLY A 8 -4.58 -2.95 -9.20
CA GLY A 8 -5.45 -3.92 -8.53
C GLY A 8 -5.97 -3.46 -7.15
N ILE A 9 -5.60 -2.25 -6.72
CA ILE A 9 -6.03 -1.68 -5.44
C ILE A 9 -7.39 -1.04 -5.63
N THR A 10 -8.38 -1.58 -4.93
CA THR A 10 -9.79 -1.22 -5.02
C THR A 10 -10.27 -0.55 -3.74
N ASN A 11 -9.79 -0.99 -2.58
CA ASN A 11 -10.21 -0.50 -1.26
C ASN A 11 -9.09 -0.67 -0.20
N MET A 12 -9.41 -0.40 1.07
CA MET A 12 -8.46 -0.51 2.18
C MET A 12 -7.99 -1.94 2.47
N ASP A 13 -8.75 -2.97 2.10
CA ASP A 13 -8.34 -4.37 2.29
C ASP A 13 -7.16 -4.72 1.36
N ASP A 14 -7.13 -4.16 0.15
CA ASP A 14 -5.98 -4.32 -0.75
C ASP A 14 -4.73 -3.60 -0.20
N VAL A 15 -4.92 -2.44 0.45
CA VAL A 15 -3.83 -1.67 1.08
C VAL A 15 -3.24 -2.42 2.27
N SER A 16 -4.07 -2.99 3.13
CA SER A 16 -3.63 -3.78 4.27
C SER A 16 -2.90 -5.05 3.82
N ALA A 17 -3.42 -5.76 2.82
CA ALA A 17 -2.77 -6.93 2.23
C ALA A 17 -1.38 -6.58 1.64
N LEU A 18 -1.26 -5.44 0.94
CA LEU A 18 0.04 -4.98 0.43
C LEU A 18 1.03 -4.65 1.56
N CYS A 19 0.56 -4.05 2.66
CA CYS A 19 1.38 -3.80 3.85
C CYS A 19 1.86 -5.12 4.48
N GLU A 20 0.98 -6.11 4.61
CA GLU A 20 1.35 -7.45 5.05
C GLU A 20 2.42 -8.06 4.16
N VAL A 21 2.27 -8.02 2.82
CA VAL A 21 3.28 -8.50 1.87
C VAL A 21 4.60 -7.75 2.03
N ALA A 22 4.55 -6.43 2.21
CA ALA A 22 5.74 -5.61 2.49
C ALA A 22 6.45 -5.98 3.80
N SER A 23 5.83 -6.80 4.65
CA SER A 23 6.44 -7.37 5.88
C SER A 23 7.37 -8.53 5.63
N PHE A 24 7.20 -9.20 4.50
CA PHE A 24 7.96 -10.39 4.18
C PHE A 24 9.17 -9.97 3.34
N GLY A 25 10.28 -9.62 3.99
CA GLY A 25 11.54 -9.28 3.34
C GLY A 25 12.43 -8.37 4.19
N ASP A 26 13.70 -8.24 3.78
CA ASP A 26 14.60 -7.23 4.33
C ASP A 26 14.20 -5.83 3.81
N ALA A 27 14.52 -4.76 4.55
CA ALA A 27 14.15 -3.38 4.18
C ALA A 27 14.64 -2.95 2.78
N GLU A 28 15.66 -3.61 2.22
CA GLU A 28 16.21 -3.36 0.87
C GLU A 28 15.53 -4.18 -0.25
N THR A 29 14.65 -5.11 0.12
CA THR A 29 13.95 -6.06 -0.76
C THR A 29 12.49 -6.20 -0.34
N GLY A 30 11.60 -5.48 -1.01
CA GLY A 30 10.18 -5.56 -0.71
C GLY A 30 9.36 -4.56 -1.52
N ILE A 31 8.05 -4.58 -1.28
CA ILE A 31 7.13 -3.56 -1.80
C ILE A 31 7.39 -2.27 -1.04
N THR A 32 7.84 -1.22 -1.74
CA THR A 32 8.15 0.10 -1.16
C THR A 32 7.08 1.14 -1.47
N GLY A 33 6.08 0.78 -2.27
CA GLY A 33 5.00 1.67 -2.63
C GLY A 33 3.98 1.00 -3.55
N ALA A 34 2.89 1.71 -3.81
CA ALA A 34 1.82 1.21 -4.64
C ALA A 34 1.21 2.35 -5.46
N ILE A 35 0.75 2.04 -6.67
CA ILE A 35 0.09 2.96 -7.59
C ILE A 35 -1.37 2.55 -7.69
N THR A 36 -2.27 3.46 -7.32
CA THR A 36 -3.72 3.29 -7.46
C THR A 36 -4.29 4.36 -8.40
N GLY A 37 -5.32 3.99 -9.14
CA GLY A 37 -5.96 4.84 -10.14
C GLY A 37 -7.46 4.87 -9.94
N ARG A 38 -8.16 3.96 -10.62
CA ARG A 38 -9.63 3.92 -10.67
C ARG A 38 -10.31 4.04 -9.30
N ALA A 39 -9.77 3.40 -8.27
CA ALA A 39 -10.33 3.46 -6.92
C ALA A 39 -10.41 4.86 -6.31
N ILE A 40 -9.48 5.76 -6.68
CA ILE A 40 -9.52 7.17 -6.25
C ILE A 40 -10.63 7.92 -6.98
N TYR A 41 -10.78 7.70 -8.28
CA TYR A 41 -11.81 8.37 -9.08
C TYR A 41 -13.22 7.87 -8.77
N GLU A 42 -13.37 6.60 -8.43
CA GLU A 42 -14.65 5.98 -8.05
C GLU A 42 -14.97 6.16 -6.55
N GLY A 43 -14.04 6.68 -5.75
CA GLY A 43 -14.23 6.92 -4.32
C GLY A 43 -14.27 5.65 -3.48
N THR A 44 -13.83 4.50 -4.01
CA THR A 44 -13.78 3.23 -3.27
C THR A 44 -12.55 3.13 -2.37
N LEU A 45 -11.60 4.06 -2.53
CA LEU A 45 -10.44 4.22 -1.67
C LEU A 45 -10.20 5.70 -1.35
N ASP A 46 -10.16 6.04 -0.06
CA ASP A 46 -9.69 7.35 0.39
C ASP A 46 -8.15 7.35 0.45
N LEU A 47 -7.51 8.19 -0.38
CA LEU A 47 -6.05 8.26 -0.45
C LEU A 47 -5.41 8.73 0.87
N ALA A 48 -6.05 9.66 1.56
CA ALA A 48 -5.51 10.22 2.79
C ALA A 48 -5.60 9.21 3.95
N GLU A 49 -6.67 8.43 4.01
CA GLU A 49 -6.81 7.30 4.94
C GLU A 49 -5.78 6.21 4.64
N ALA A 50 -5.66 5.79 3.38
CA ALA A 50 -4.69 4.79 2.95
C ALA A 50 -3.25 5.20 3.29
N GLN A 51 -2.88 6.47 3.01
CA GLN A 51 -1.56 6.98 3.35
C GLN A 51 -1.30 6.97 4.86
N ARG A 52 -2.25 7.46 5.68
CA ARG A 52 -2.13 7.42 7.14
C ARG A 52 -1.94 5.99 7.66
N TYR A 53 -2.66 5.03 7.09
CA TYR A 53 -2.50 3.62 7.43
C TYR A 53 -1.09 3.13 7.12
N CYS A 54 -0.58 3.39 5.91
CA CYS A 54 0.78 3.04 5.50
C CYS A 54 1.84 3.69 6.40
N ASP A 55 1.70 4.98 6.73
CA ASP A 55 2.65 5.70 7.59
C ASP A 55 2.72 5.11 9.00
N ASN A 56 1.56 4.79 9.58
CA ASN A 56 1.47 4.14 10.90
C ASN A 56 2.10 2.75 10.87
N PHE A 57 1.87 2.01 9.79
CA PHE A 57 2.43 0.68 9.58
C PHE A 57 3.97 0.72 9.44
N SER A 58 4.50 1.65 8.64
CA SER A 58 5.94 1.86 8.50
C SER A 58 6.61 2.35 9.79
N SER A 59 5.92 3.13 10.62
CA SER A 59 6.43 3.60 11.91
C SER A 59 6.42 2.54 13.01
N SER A 60 5.63 1.48 12.84
CA SER A 60 5.50 0.36 13.81
C SER A 60 6.44 -0.81 13.50
N ARG A 61 7.23 -0.71 12.43
CA ARG A 61 8.29 -1.66 12.05
C ARG A 61 9.63 -1.27 12.64
#